data_AF-A0AAU2LCW8-F1
#
_entry.id   AF-A0AAU2LCW8-F1
#
_cell.length_a   1.000
_cell.length_b   1.000
_cell.length_c   1.000
_cell.angle_alpha   90.00
_cell.angle_beta   90.00
_cell.angle_gamma   90.00
#
_symmetry.space_group_name_H-M   'P 1'
#
loop_
_entity.id
_entity.type
_entity.pdbx_description
1 polymer ?
#
loop_
_entity_poly.entity_id
_entity_poly.type
_entity_poly.pdbx_seq_one_letter_code
_entity_poly.pdbx_strand_id
1 'polypeptide(L)'
;MTDRTARVRELNLYRQYFELVAAGTKTIEVRVKYPHTDETCDVEVLRVTEYPDFEALLDGEGPSNVNPAASRDQQLTNIRAIYGPEKEALGALSIEMKRMA
;
A
#
# COMPACT_ATOMS: atom_id res chain seq x y z
N MET A 1 -15.76 -3.08 26.01
CA MET A 1 -14.52 -2.68 25.32
C MET A 1 -13.92 -3.93 24.73
N THR A 2 -14.02 -4.11 23.42
CA THR A 2 -13.47 -5.28 22.74
C THR A 2 -11.96 -5.24 22.87
N ASP A 3 -11.38 -6.25 23.48
CA ASP A 3 -9.93 -6.46 23.50
C ASP A 3 -9.43 -6.58 22.05
N ARG A 4 -8.84 -5.50 21.54
CA ARG A 4 -8.09 -5.50 20.28
C ARG A 4 -6.68 -6.00 20.63
N THR A 5 -6.51 -7.31 20.79
CA THR A 5 -5.18 -7.89 20.64
C THR A 5 -4.64 -7.42 19.29
N ALA A 6 -3.47 -6.76 19.28
CA ALA A 6 -2.85 -6.27 18.05
C ALA A 6 -2.71 -7.43 17.07
N ARG A 7 -3.48 -7.41 15.98
CA ARG A 7 -3.42 -8.46 14.96
C ARG A 7 -2.24 -8.16 14.05
N VAL A 8 -1.14 -8.89 14.25
CA VAL A 8 0.01 -8.85 13.34
C VAL A 8 -0.34 -9.59 12.05
N ARG A 9 -0.01 -9.00 10.91
CA ARG A 9 -0.16 -9.60 9.57
C ARG A 9 1.17 -9.44 8.85
N GLU A 10 1.75 -10.53 8.39
CA GLU A 10 2.93 -10.49 7.52
C GLU A 10 2.54 -10.14 6.09
N LEU A 11 3.36 -9.28 5.49
CA LEU A 11 3.01 -8.53 4.30
C LEU A 11 4.26 -8.39 3.40
N ASN A 12 4.21 -8.93 2.19
CA ASN A 12 5.34 -8.87 1.23
C ASN A 12 5.35 -7.59 0.40
N LEU A 13 6.53 -7.02 0.18
CA LEU A 13 6.75 -5.79 -0.59
C LEU A 13 7.89 -6.04 -1.58
N TYR A 14 7.80 -5.49 -2.79
CA TYR A 14 9.00 -5.41 -3.64
C TYR A 14 10.07 -4.57 -2.94
N ARG A 15 11.33 -4.98 -3.07
CA ARG A 15 12.50 -4.37 -2.39
C ARG A 15 12.50 -2.84 -2.45
N GLN A 16 12.26 -2.28 -3.63
CA GLN A 16 12.23 -0.82 -3.82
C GLN A 16 11.15 -0.10 -2.98
N TYR A 17 10.01 -0.74 -2.72
CA TYR A 17 8.94 -0.18 -1.90
C TYR A 17 9.17 -0.43 -0.41
N PHE A 18 9.79 -1.56 -0.07
CA PHE A 18 10.22 -1.85 1.30
C PHE A 18 11.15 -0.76 1.82
N GLU A 19 12.15 -0.33 1.03
CA GLU A 19 13.08 0.73 1.44
C GLU A 19 12.38 2.07 1.72
N LEU A 20 11.32 2.40 0.98
CA LEU A 20 10.54 3.62 1.20
C LEU A 20 9.67 3.54 2.45
N VAL A 21 9.08 2.37 2.76
CA VAL A 21 8.33 2.15 4.01
C VAL A 21 9.30 2.18 5.20
N ALA A 22 10.46 1.53 5.07
CA ALA A 22 11.51 1.56 6.08
C ALA A 22 11.99 3.00 6.30
N ALA A 23 12.20 3.80 5.26
CA ALA A 23 12.55 5.21 5.41
C ALA A 23 11.42 6.09 5.97
N GLY A 24 10.19 5.57 6.09
CA GLY A 24 9.01 6.31 6.55
C GLY A 24 8.45 7.30 5.52
N THR A 25 8.87 7.21 4.26
CA THR A 25 8.45 8.11 3.18
C THR A 25 7.28 7.57 2.37
N LYS A 26 7.09 6.25 2.34
CA LYS A 26 5.88 5.60 1.84
C LYS A 26 4.98 5.25 3.03
N THR A 27 3.76 5.78 3.03
CA THR A 27 2.79 5.65 4.15
C THR A 27 1.52 4.91 3.76
N ILE A 28 1.34 4.58 2.48
CA ILE A 28 0.18 3.86 1.97
C ILE A 28 0.63 2.59 1.24
N GLU A 29 0.02 1.45 1.57
CA GLU A 29 0.23 0.17 0.88
C GLU A 29 -1.01 -0.29 0.12
N VAL A 30 -0.80 -0.84 -1.09
CA VAL A 30 -1.86 -1.41 -1.95
C VAL A 30 -1.61 -2.89 -2.18
N ARG A 31 -2.63 -3.75 -2.01
CA ARG A 31 -2.45 -5.21 -1.85
C ARG A 31 -3.22 -6.08 -2.84
N VAL A 32 -2.52 -7.09 -3.37
CA VAL A 32 -3.06 -8.38 -3.85
C VAL A 32 -2.13 -9.52 -3.39
N LYS A 33 -2.62 -10.76 -3.20
CA LYS A 33 -1.90 -11.87 -2.54
C LYS A 33 -0.68 -12.39 -3.33
N TYR A 34 0.51 -12.37 -2.71
CA TYR A 34 1.76 -12.98 -3.21
C TYR A 34 2.59 -13.64 -2.06
N PRO A 35 3.48 -14.62 -2.37
CA PRO A 35 4.31 -15.35 -1.39
C PRO A 35 5.45 -14.53 -0.76
N HIS A 36 6.07 -15.10 0.30
CA HIS A 36 6.87 -14.41 1.31
C HIS A 36 8.30 -14.00 0.94
N THR A 37 8.80 -12.91 1.55
CA THR A 37 10.21 -12.44 1.51
C THR A 37 10.81 -12.38 2.93
N ASP A 38 12.13 -12.53 3.08
CA ASP A 38 12.82 -12.74 4.38
C ASP A 38 13.03 -11.47 5.25
N GLU A 39 12.76 -10.27 4.74
CA GLU A 39 12.91 -9.01 5.49
C GLU A 39 11.57 -8.46 5.98
N THR A 40 11.53 -7.99 7.23
CA THR A 40 10.31 -7.51 7.90
C THR A 40 10.50 -6.11 8.51
N CYS A 41 9.44 -5.31 8.52
CA CYS A 41 9.36 -4.00 9.19
C CYS A 41 8.00 -3.87 9.87
N ASP A 42 7.99 -3.50 11.15
CA ASP A 42 6.74 -3.31 11.90
C ASP A 42 6.12 -1.94 11.61
N VAL A 43 4.82 -1.96 11.34
CA VAL A 43 4.02 -0.77 11.05
C VAL A 43 2.70 -0.80 11.83
N GLU A 44 2.25 0.35 12.30
CA GLU A 44 0.90 0.55 12.83
C GLU A 44 -0.04 0.95 11.70
N VAL A 45 -1.14 0.22 11.54
CA VAL A 45 -2.20 0.59 10.60
C VAL A 45 -3.06 1.70 11.21
N LEU A 46 -3.09 2.84 10.54
CA LEU A 46 -3.83 4.03 10.98
C LEU A 46 -5.24 4.07 10.40
N ARG A 47 -5.40 3.75 9.10
CA ARG A 47 -6.67 3.83 8.38
C ARG A 47 -6.70 2.84 7.22
N VAL A 48 -7.91 2.39 6.88
CA VAL A 48 -8.18 1.62 5.65
C VAL A 48 -9.30 2.34 4.90
N THR A 49 -9.11 2.61 3.62
CA THR A 49 -10.09 3.32 2.77
C THR A 49 -10.34 2.56 1.48
N GLU A 50 -11.60 2.48 1.07
CA GLU A 50 -12.04 1.89 -0.20
C GLU A 50 -12.20 2.96 -1.28
N TYR A 51 -11.76 2.62 -2.49
CA TYR A 51 -11.87 3.45 -3.69
C TYR A 51 -12.45 2.65 -4.85
N PRO A 52 -13.21 3.29 -5.76
CA PRO A 52 -13.81 2.61 -6.89
C PRO A 52 -12.79 2.15 -7.95
N ASP A 53 -11.66 2.83 -8.07
CA ASP A 53 -10.59 2.52 -9.04
C ASP A 53 -9.22 3.07 -8.57
N PHE A 54 -8.17 2.84 -9.36
CA PHE A 54 -6.81 3.28 -9.00
C PHE A 54 -6.61 4.80 -9.14
N GLU A 55 -7.38 5.47 -9.99
CA GLU A 55 -7.26 6.92 -10.19
C GLU A 55 -7.81 7.65 -8.96
N ALA A 56 -9.00 7.28 -8.51
CA ALA A 56 -9.62 7.80 -7.29
C ALA A 56 -8.74 7.56 -6.05
N LEU A 57 -8.06 6.41 -5.96
CA LEU A 57 -7.11 6.12 -4.88
C LEU A 57 -5.92 7.08 -4.93
N LEU A 58 -5.27 7.23 -6.09
CA LEU A 58 -4.09 8.10 -6.22
C LEU A 58 -4.44 9.57 -5.99
N ASP A 59 -5.60 10.02 -6.45
CA ASP A 59 -6.08 11.39 -6.26
C ASP A 59 -6.50 11.65 -4.81
N GLY A 60 -7.11 10.67 -4.15
CA GLY A 60 -7.57 10.78 -2.77
C GLY A 60 -6.44 10.71 -1.74
N GLU A 61 -5.49 9.78 -1.92
CA GLU A 61 -4.38 9.59 -0.97
C GLU A 61 -3.17 10.47 -1.29
N GLY A 62 -3.07 10.99 -2.51
CA GLY A 62 -1.92 11.75 -2.98
C GLY A 62 -0.80 10.82 -3.49
N PRO A 63 -0.35 10.94 -4.75
CA PRO A 63 0.64 10.02 -5.33
C PRO A 63 1.97 9.99 -4.57
N SER A 64 2.34 11.10 -3.92
CA SER A 64 3.55 11.19 -3.10
C SER A 64 3.51 10.30 -1.86
N ASN A 65 2.33 10.04 -1.29
CA ASN A 65 2.15 9.18 -0.11
C ASN A 65 2.15 7.69 -0.48
N VAL A 66 1.77 7.38 -1.73
CA VAL A 66 1.73 6.02 -2.28
C VAL A 66 3.10 5.59 -2.81
N ASN A 67 3.74 6.42 -3.65
CA ASN A 67 5.10 6.20 -4.11
C ASN A 67 5.78 7.54 -4.44
N PRO A 68 6.57 8.11 -3.51
CA PRO A 68 7.22 9.41 -3.72
C PRO A 68 8.27 9.42 -4.85
N ALA A 69 8.72 8.25 -5.32
CA ALA A 69 9.74 8.13 -6.36
C ALA A 69 9.18 8.13 -7.79
N ALA A 70 7.85 8.20 -7.97
CA ALA A 70 7.22 8.15 -9.29
C ALA A 70 6.11 9.20 -9.42
N SER A 71 5.93 9.72 -10.63
CA SER A 71 4.79 10.59 -10.96
C SER A 71 3.47 9.80 -10.89
N ARG A 72 2.35 10.52 -10.76
CA ARG A 72 0.99 9.95 -10.78
C ARG A 72 0.78 9.00 -11.97
N ASP A 73 1.10 9.46 -13.18
CA ASP A 73 0.84 8.69 -14.40
C ASP A 73 1.72 7.44 -14.50
N GLN A 74 2.98 7.54 -14.02
CA GLN A 74 3.87 6.38 -13.93
C GLN A 74 3.35 5.36 -12.91
N GLN A 75 2.85 5.83 -11.76
CA GLN A 75 2.24 4.96 -10.77
C GLN A 75 0.99 4.25 -11.30
N LEU A 76 0.11 4.99 -12.00
CA LEU A 76 -1.10 4.44 -12.61
C LEU A 76 -0.77 3.38 -13.67
N THR A 77 0.25 3.65 -14.50
CA THR A 77 0.73 2.68 -15.49
C THR A 77 1.27 1.43 -14.81
N ASN A 78 2.09 1.59 -13.77
CA ASN A 78 2.70 0.48 -13.05
C ASN A 78 1.68 -0.37 -12.30
N ILE A 79 0.71 0.24 -11.60
CA ILE A 79 -0.30 -0.49 -10.83
C ILE A 79 -1.24 -1.28 -11.76
N ARG A 80 -1.60 -0.72 -12.92
CA ARG A 80 -2.37 -1.43 -13.95
C ARG A 80 -1.58 -2.55 -14.62
N ALA A 81 -0.27 -2.39 -14.80
CA ALA A 81 0.58 -3.47 -15.30
C ALA A 81 0.69 -4.65 -14.31
N ILE A 82 0.64 -4.38 -13.00
CA ILE A 82 0.72 -5.43 -11.96
C ILE A 82 -0.62 -6.16 -11.78
N TYR A 83 -1.74 -5.43 -11.72
CA TYR A 83 -3.03 -6.01 -11.35
C TYR A 83 -4.00 -6.21 -12.53
N GLY A 84 -3.87 -5.42 -13.60
CA GLY A 84 -4.76 -5.46 -14.75
C GLY A 84 -6.18 -4.95 -14.47
N PRO A 85 -6.99 -4.81 -15.53
CA PRO A 85 -8.33 -4.22 -15.44
C PRO A 85 -9.33 -5.08 -14.66
N GLU A 86 -9.20 -6.40 -14.70
CA GLU A 86 -10.11 -7.31 -13.97
C GLU A 86 -10.00 -7.15 -12.44
N LYS A 87 -8.80 -6.83 -11.94
CA LYS A 87 -8.59 -6.56 -10.51
C LYS A 87 -9.01 -5.15 -10.14
N GLU A 88 -8.77 -4.16 -11.01
CA GLU A 88 -9.23 -2.78 -10.80
C GLU A 88 -10.76 -2.71 -10.69
N ALA A 89 -11.49 -3.51 -11.46
CA ALA A 89 -12.95 -3.59 -11.42
C ALA A 89 -13.53 -4.07 -10.07
N LEU A 90 -12.71 -4.65 -9.19
CA LEU A 90 -13.12 -5.03 -7.83
C LEU A 90 -13.05 -3.84 -6.85
N GLY A 91 -12.53 -2.69 -7.28
CA GLY A 91 -12.15 -1.58 -6.42
C GLY A 91 -10.74 -1.71 -5.86
N ALA A 92 -10.30 -0.68 -5.15
CA ALA A 92 -8.98 -0.61 -4.55
C ALA A 92 -9.07 -0.27 -3.06
N LEU A 93 -8.11 -0.80 -2.28
CA LEU A 93 -7.96 -0.51 -0.86
C LEU A 93 -6.65 0.22 -0.61
N SER A 94 -6.72 1.36 0.08
CA SER A 94 -5.56 1.99 0.69
C SER A 94 -5.42 1.54 2.14
N ILE A 95 -4.20 1.20 2.57
CA ILE A 95 -3.88 0.94 3.96
C ILE A 95 -2.87 1.99 4.39
N GLU A 96 -3.31 2.96 5.17
CA GLU A 96 -2.48 3.98 5.78
C GLU A 96 -1.75 3.41 6.99
N MET A 97 -0.45 3.64 7.03
CA MET A 97 0.43 3.07 8.03
C MET A 97 1.52 4.04 8.47
N LYS A 98 2.01 3.80 9.69
CA LYS A 98 3.16 4.48 10.27
C LYS A 98 4.18 3.46 10.74
N ARG A 99 5.45 3.69 10.43
CA ARG A 99 6.55 2.85 10.91
C ARG A 99 6.62 2.89 12.44
N MET A 100 6.73 1.71 13.05
CA MET A 100 6.99 1.56 14.48
C MET A 100 8.50 1.68 14.73
N ALA A 101 8.86 2.41 15.79
CA ALA A 101 10.25 2.68 16.18
C ALA A 101 10.93 1.43 16.77
#